data_AF-A0A846Z6C6-F1
#
_entry.id   AF-A0A846Z6C6-F1
#
_cell.length_a   1.000
_cell.length_b   1.000
_cell.length_c   1.000
_cell.angle_alpha   90.00
_cell.angle_beta   90.00
_cell.angle_gamma   90.00
#
_symmetry.space_group_name_H-M   'P 1'
#
loop_
_entity.id
_entity.type
_entity.pdbx_description
1 polymer ?
#
loop_
_entity_poly.entity_id
_entity_poly.type
_entity_poly.pdbx_seq_one_letter_code
_entity_poly.pdbx_strand_id
1 'polypeptide(L)'
;MSDEAAGTREIPAAEEAPAAGPEARESRLPAVPPPEPTGDPRVDAAVAGLGELGGRPVGEHVEIFEDVHRRLQELLASAGQDEPPQPPQQSQPSQPSRPAFPDALRPRP
;
A
#
# COMPACT_ATOMS: atom_id res chain seq x y z
N MET A 1 -26.49 50.40 15.17
CA MET A 1 -26.34 48.98 15.54
C MET A 1 -26.25 48.21 14.24
N SER A 2 -25.16 47.60 13.78
CA SER A 2 -23.76 47.44 14.20
C SER A 2 -23.04 47.05 12.88
N ASP A 3 -22.11 47.86 12.40
CA ASP A 3 -20.71 47.48 12.19
C ASP A 3 -20.39 45.98 12.34
N GLU A 4 -20.08 45.30 11.23
CA GLU A 4 -19.20 44.13 11.25
C GLU A 4 -18.10 44.36 10.20
N ALA A 5 -17.03 45.01 10.64
CA ALA A 5 -15.73 44.89 10.04
C ALA A 5 -15.17 43.48 10.29
N ALA A 6 -15.06 42.66 9.25
CA ALA A 6 -14.16 41.50 9.23
C ALA A 6 -13.18 41.70 8.09
N GLY A 7 -12.00 42.21 8.44
CA GLY A 7 -10.94 42.55 7.51
C GLY A 7 -10.54 41.36 6.64
N THR A 8 -10.54 41.59 5.33
CA THR A 8 -9.66 40.89 4.39
C THR A 8 -8.28 40.86 5.02
N ARG A 9 -7.83 39.67 5.41
CA ARG A 9 -6.46 39.45 5.83
C ARG A 9 -5.58 39.63 4.61
N GLU A 10 -5.14 40.86 4.40
CA GLU A 10 -4.09 41.21 3.44
C GLU A 10 -2.88 40.37 3.81
N ILE A 11 -2.58 39.39 2.96
CA ILE A 11 -1.40 38.55 3.08
C ILE A 11 -0.24 39.46 2.70
N PRO A 12 0.68 39.81 3.61
CA PRO A 12 1.81 40.63 3.23
C PRO A 12 2.60 39.83 2.20
N ALA A 13 2.85 40.47 1.05
CA ALA A 13 3.73 39.98 0.02
C ALA A 13 5.08 39.66 0.66
N ALA A 14 5.27 38.39 1.01
CA ALA A 14 6.56 37.84 1.35
C ALA A 14 7.39 37.91 0.06
N GLU A 15 8.11 39.02 -0.03
CA GLU A 15 9.42 39.17 -0.63
C GLU A 15 9.92 37.89 -1.31
N GLU A 16 9.83 37.96 -2.64
CA GLU A 16 10.47 37.16 -3.67
C GLU A 16 11.72 36.40 -3.21
N ALA A 17 11.50 35.20 -2.65
CA ALA A 17 12.55 34.18 -2.60
C ALA A 17 12.91 33.82 -4.04
N PRO A 18 14.20 33.70 -4.40
CA PRO A 18 14.59 33.46 -5.78
C PRO A 18 13.90 32.18 -6.24
N ALA A 19 13.19 32.31 -7.36
CA ALA A 19 12.51 31.22 -8.02
C ALA A 19 13.53 30.13 -8.37
N ALA A 20 13.73 29.19 -7.44
CA ALA A 20 14.19 27.86 -7.78
C ALA A 20 13.12 27.31 -8.72
N GLY A 21 13.42 27.36 -10.02
CA GLY A 21 12.55 26.84 -11.07
C GLY A 21 12.11 25.41 -10.76
N PRO A 22 10.97 24.97 -11.32
CA PRO A 22 10.41 23.64 -11.04
C PRO A 22 11.49 22.53 -11.11
N GLU A 23 12.35 22.60 -12.12
CA GLU A 23 13.51 21.70 -12.37
C GLU A 23 14.46 21.46 -11.17
N ALA A 24 14.63 22.44 -10.28
CA ALA A 24 15.56 22.32 -9.13
C ALA A 24 14.95 21.52 -7.97
N ARG A 25 13.63 21.30 -7.97
CA ARG A 25 12.91 20.63 -6.89
C ARG A 25 12.90 19.11 -7.08
N GLU A 26 12.78 18.64 -8.33
CA GLU A 26 12.86 17.22 -8.67
C GLU A 26 14.24 16.59 -8.37
N SER A 27 15.33 17.36 -8.51
CA SER A 27 16.70 16.86 -8.26
C SER A 27 17.13 16.83 -6.78
N ARG A 28 16.29 17.29 -5.84
CA ARG A 28 16.67 17.40 -4.41
C ARG A 28 16.27 16.18 -3.58
N LEU A 29 15.43 15.30 -4.12
CA LEU A 29 15.06 14.06 -3.45
C LEU A 29 16.21 13.05 -3.61
N PRO A 30 16.69 12.41 -2.52
CA PRO A 30 17.68 11.36 -2.65
C PRO A 30 17.13 10.24 -3.53
N ALA A 31 17.93 9.74 -4.47
CA ALA A 31 17.57 8.58 -5.27
C ALA A 31 17.25 7.42 -4.32
N VAL A 32 16.00 6.94 -4.36
CA VAL A 32 15.57 5.77 -3.60
C VAL A 32 16.35 4.57 -4.14
N PRO A 33 17.04 3.79 -3.29
CA PRO A 33 17.74 2.60 -3.76
C PRO A 33 16.74 1.63 -4.41
N PRO A 34 17.15 0.87 -5.43
CA PRO A 34 16.28 -0.12 -6.04
C PRO A 34 15.78 -1.10 -4.98
N PRO A 35 14.53 -1.59 -5.09
CA PRO A 35 14.00 -2.55 -4.14
C PRO A 35 14.84 -3.83 -4.12
N GLU A 36 14.98 -4.43 -2.94
CA GLU A 36 15.60 -5.75 -2.80
C GLU A 36 14.80 -6.80 -3.59
N PRO A 37 15.48 -7.74 -4.29
CA PRO A 37 14.80 -8.74 -5.10
C PRO A 37 13.94 -9.65 -4.22
N THR A 38 12.72 -9.94 -4.67
CA THR A 38 11.76 -10.78 -3.94
C THR A 38 12.05 -12.27 -4.12
N GLY A 39 12.89 -12.64 -5.10
CA GLY A 39 13.25 -14.01 -5.43
C GLY A 39 12.32 -14.69 -6.44
N ASP A 40 11.23 -14.02 -6.86
CA ASP A 40 10.45 -14.43 -8.03
C ASP A 40 10.76 -13.45 -9.18
N PRO A 41 11.42 -13.91 -10.27
CA PRO A 41 11.83 -13.04 -11.37
C PRO A 41 10.66 -12.35 -12.07
N ARG A 42 9.44 -12.89 -11.98
CA ARG A 42 8.23 -12.29 -12.55
C ARG A 42 7.75 -11.12 -11.70
N VAL A 43 7.85 -11.24 -10.38
CA VAL A 43 7.53 -10.16 -9.43
C VAL A 43 8.57 -9.06 -9.54
N ASP A 44 9.85 -9.41 -9.55
CA ASP A 44 10.95 -8.46 -9.71
C ASP A 44 10.81 -7.65 -11.01
N ALA A 45 10.47 -8.31 -12.12
CA ALA A 45 10.23 -7.64 -13.40
C ALA A 45 8.99 -6.74 -13.40
N ALA A 46 7.97 -7.02 -12.58
CA ALA A 46 6.81 -6.14 -12.44
C ALA A 46 7.17 -4.89 -11.62
N VAL A 47 7.89 -5.07 -10.51
CA VAL A 47 8.30 -3.98 -9.62
C VAL A 47 9.33 -3.06 -10.28
N ALA A 48 10.22 -3.60 -11.11
CA ALA A 48 11.19 -2.80 -11.88
C ALA A 48 10.53 -1.72 -12.75
N GLY A 49 9.29 -1.92 -13.21
CA GLY A 49 8.54 -0.93 -13.99
C GLY A 49 8.25 0.38 -13.25
N LEU A 50 8.26 0.37 -11.91
CA LEU A 50 8.10 1.58 -11.11
C LEU A 50 9.30 2.54 -11.23
N GLY A 51 10.46 2.06 -11.70
CA GLY A 51 11.63 2.89 -11.95
C GLY A 51 11.41 3.98 -13.00
N GLU A 52 10.46 3.77 -13.92
CA GLU A 52 10.14 4.73 -15.00
C GLU A 52 9.41 5.99 -14.49
N LEU A 53 8.84 5.96 -13.28
CA LEU A 53 8.04 7.06 -12.75
C LEU A 53 8.83 8.36 -12.60
N GLY A 54 10.11 8.27 -12.21
CA GLY A 54 10.95 9.44 -11.93
C GLY A 54 11.19 10.36 -13.14
N GLY A 55 11.01 9.85 -14.36
CA GLY A 55 11.19 10.61 -15.61
C GLY A 55 9.89 11.01 -16.31
N ARG A 56 8.72 10.66 -15.75
CA ARG A 56 7.42 10.87 -16.41
C ARG A 56 6.55 11.88 -15.66
N PRO A 57 5.66 12.60 -16.35
CA PRO A 57 4.65 13.44 -15.72
C PRO A 57 3.77 12.64 -14.74
N VAL A 58 3.36 13.26 -13.65
CA VAL A 58 2.52 12.62 -12.61
C VAL A 58 1.20 12.06 -13.18
N GLY A 59 0.64 12.69 -14.22
CA GLY A 59 -0.56 12.19 -14.90
C GLY A 59 -0.37 10.81 -15.55
N GLU A 60 0.86 10.48 -15.96
CA GLU A 60 1.22 9.19 -16.57
C GLU A 60 1.56 8.13 -15.52
N HIS A 61 1.74 8.52 -14.24
CA HIS A 61 2.08 7.58 -13.17
C HIS A 61 0.94 6.59 -12.90
N VAL A 62 -0.31 7.04 -13.03
CA VAL A 62 -1.50 6.21 -12.80
C VAL A 62 -1.48 4.99 -13.70
N GLU A 63 -1.20 5.16 -15.00
CA GLU A 63 -1.15 4.05 -15.95
C GLU A 63 -0.08 3.02 -15.57
N ILE A 64 1.09 3.48 -15.12
CA ILE A 64 2.17 2.60 -14.65
C ILE A 64 1.75 1.85 -13.38
N PHE A 65 1.15 2.53 -12.40
CA PHE A 65 0.70 1.88 -11.18
C PHE A 65 -0.36 0.81 -11.45
N GLU A 66 -1.33 1.09 -12.31
CA GLU A 66 -2.37 0.14 -12.68
C GLU A 66 -1.81 -1.06 -13.43
N ASP A 67 -0.85 -0.86 -14.34
CA ASP A 67 -0.21 -1.96 -15.08
C ASP A 67 0.57 -2.89 -14.13
N VAL A 68 1.39 -2.31 -13.25
CA VAL A 68 2.14 -3.07 -12.24
C VAL A 68 1.18 -3.81 -11.31
N HIS A 69 0.12 -3.16 -10.83
CA HIS A 69 -0.84 -3.77 -9.93
C HIS A 69 -1.61 -4.91 -10.59
N ARG A 70 -2.06 -4.75 -11.84
CA ARG A 70 -2.68 -5.81 -12.63
C ARG A 70 -1.75 -7.01 -12.78
N ARG A 71 -0.50 -6.78 -13.17
CA ARG A 71 0.49 -7.86 -13.37
C ARG A 71 0.74 -8.63 -12.08
N LEU A 72 0.86 -7.94 -10.94
CA LEU A 72 1.01 -8.59 -9.64
C LEU A 72 -0.22 -9.41 -9.26
N GLN A 73 -1.43 -8.90 -9.52
CA GLN A 73 -2.67 -9.66 -9.28
C GLN A 73 -2.74 -10.93 -10.15
N GLU A 74 -2.37 -10.85 -11.42
CA GLU A 74 -2.31 -12.01 -12.32
C GLU A 74 -1.33 -13.07 -11.83
N LEU A 75 -0.14 -12.65 -11.37
CA LEU A 75 0.86 -13.55 -10.80
C LEU A 75 0.35 -14.24 -9.53
N LEU A 76 -0.31 -13.50 -8.63
CA LEU A 76 -0.89 -14.05 -7.41
C LEU A 76 -2.05 -15.02 -7.71
N ALA A 77 -2.90 -14.67 -8.69
CA ALA A 77 -3.98 -15.54 -9.14
C ALA A 77 -3.45 -16.87 -9.71
N SER A 78 -2.37 -16.82 -10.49
CA SER A 78 -1.71 -18.03 -11.02
C SER A 78 -1.09 -18.88 -9.93
N ALA A 79 -0.43 -18.28 -8.93
CA ALA A 79 0.25 -19.02 -7.87
C ALA A 79 -0.71 -19.87 -7.02
N GLY A 80 -1.96 -19.42 -6.83
CA GLY A 80 -2.99 -20.17 -6.09
C GLY A 80 -3.60 -21.35 -6.86
N GLN A 81 -3.43 -21.44 -8.19
CA GLN A 81 -3.94 -22.55 -9.00
C GLN A 81 -3.01 -23.76 -9.01
N ASP A 82 -1.72 -23.57 -8.70
CA ASP A 82 -0.74 -24.65 -8.53
C ASP A 82 -0.87 -25.37 -7.17
N GLU A 83 -1.65 -24.82 -6.24
CA GLU A 83 -2.02 -25.55 -5.02
C GLU A 83 -3.04 -26.64 -5.40
N PRO A 84 -2.72 -27.93 -5.17
CA PRO A 84 -3.67 -29.00 -5.46
C PRO A 84 -4.98 -28.71 -4.72
N PRO A 85 -6.16 -29.04 -5.31
CA PRO A 85 -7.43 -28.87 -4.63
C PRO A 85 -7.32 -29.58 -3.29
N GLN A 86 -7.27 -28.78 -2.22
CA GLN A 86 -7.34 -29.30 -0.87
C GLN A 86 -8.61 -30.16 -0.87
N PRO A 87 -8.54 -31.47 -0.53
CA PRO A 87 -9.75 -32.25 -0.42
C PRO A 87 -10.71 -31.46 0.47
N PRO A 88 -12.02 -31.42 0.18
CA PRO A 88 -12.97 -30.75 1.05
C PRO A 88 -12.63 -31.26 2.44
N GLN A 89 -12.17 -30.37 3.32
CA GLN A 89 -11.96 -30.71 4.71
C GLN A 89 -13.34 -31.13 5.15
N GLN A 90 -13.59 -32.44 5.09
CA GLN A 90 -14.81 -33.09 5.55
C GLN A 90 -15.03 -32.45 6.87
N SER A 91 -16.13 -31.71 6.97
CA SER A 91 -16.62 -31.03 8.14
C SER A 91 -16.01 -31.72 9.34
N GLN A 92 -14.90 -31.20 9.87
CA GLN A 92 -14.44 -31.74 11.15
C GLN A 92 -15.60 -31.33 12.02
N PRO A 93 -16.43 -32.27 12.54
CA PRO A 93 -17.41 -31.88 13.52
C PRO A 93 -16.57 -31.18 14.58
N SER A 94 -16.87 -29.90 14.79
CA SER A 94 -16.21 -29.06 15.78
C SER A 94 -15.91 -29.96 16.96
N GLN A 95 -14.61 -30.18 17.22
CA GLN A 95 -14.18 -31.00 18.34
C GLN A 95 -15.08 -30.65 19.52
N PRO A 96 -15.67 -31.63 20.24
CA PRO A 96 -16.58 -31.32 21.34
C PRO A 96 -15.86 -30.31 22.20
N SER A 97 -16.44 -29.10 22.30
CA SER A 97 -15.85 -27.97 23.01
C SER A 97 -15.26 -28.54 24.28
N ARG A 98 -13.92 -28.53 24.34
CA ARG A 98 -13.16 -28.90 25.53
C ARG A 98 -13.96 -28.33 26.71
N PRO A 99 -14.45 -29.15 27.65
CA PRO A 99 -15.38 -28.65 28.65
C PRO A 99 -14.75 -27.41 29.27
N ALA A 100 -15.45 -26.28 29.20
CA ALA A 100 -14.95 -24.97 29.60
C ALA A 100 -14.71 -24.86 31.12
N PHE A 101 -14.65 -25.98 31.84
CA PHE A 101 -14.45 -26.05 33.27
C PHE A 101 -13.48 -27.19 33.60
N PRO A 102 -12.36 -26.91 34.29
CA PRO A 102 -11.59 -27.97 34.92
C PRO A 102 -12.47 -28.64 36.00
N ASP A 103 -12.53 -29.96 35.99
CA ASP A 103 -13.27 -30.79 36.97
C ASP A 103 -12.75 -30.61 38.42
N ALA A 104 -11.68 -29.82 38.61
CA ALA A 104 -11.11 -29.45 39.90
C ALA A 104 -11.98 -28.49 40.74
N LEU A 105 -13.11 -28.00 40.21
CA LEU A 105 -13.99 -27.04 40.91
C LEU A 105 -15.41 -27.56 41.19
N ARG A 106 -15.70 -28.85 41.04
CA ARG A 106 -16.98 -29.41 41.51
C ARG A 106 -16.92 -29.66 43.03
N PRO A 107 -17.69 -28.92 43.87
CA PRO A 107 -17.85 -29.30 45.26
C PRO A 107 -18.57 -30.64 45.34
N ARG A 108 -18.11 -31.54 46.22
CA ARG A 108 -18.71 -32.86 46.45
C ARG A 108 -19.95 -32.75 47.35
N PRO A 109 -21.14 -33.17 46.90
CA PRO A 109 -22.23 -33.58 47.79
C PRO A 109 -22.15 -35.08 48.11
#